data_AF-A0AAW2R8R2-F1
#
_entry.id   AF-A0AAW2R8R2-F1
#
_cell.length_a   1.000
_cell.length_b   1.000
_cell.length_c   1.000
_cell.angle_alpha   90.00
_cell.angle_beta   90.00
_cell.angle_gamma   90.00
#
_symmetry.space_group_name_H-M   'P 1'
#
loop_
_entity.id
_entity.type
_entity.pdbx_description
1 polymer ?
#
loop_
_entity_poly.entity_id
_entity_poly.type
_entity_poly.pdbx_seq_one_letter_code
_entity_poly.pdbx_strand_id
1 'polypeptide(L)'
;MQASVSPLSTPLPPQFTTRSNSNLRLCGLRKEAFGFRSVSQFQNRGSHWTSVVSRKSRWGRQLVFPASATVADNGSVPPTTFDYDLVIIGAGVGGHGAALHAVEKGLKTAIIEGDVMGGTCVNRGCVPSKALLAVSGRMRELQDEHHMKALGLQGPQKVKYGKVGLSENVVTAKDIIIATGSVPFVPKGIEVDGKTVITSDHALKLEFVPDWIAIVGSGYIGLEFSDVYTALGSEVTFIEALDQLMPGFDPEIGKLAQRVLINPRKIDYHTGVFASKITPAKDGKPVIIELIDAKTKEPKDTVEVDAALIATGRAPFTKGLGLENINVETQRGFVPVDERMRVIDADGNLVPHLYCIGDANGKLMLAHAASAQGISVVEQLTGKDHVLNHLSIPAACFTHPEISMVGLTEPQAKERAEREGFEISIAKTSFKANTKALAENEGEGLAKLIYRPDNGEILGVHIFGMHAADLIHEASNAIALGTRVQDIKFAVHAHPTLSEVLDELYKLAKALILYEIFEQLGCSTELLVITDALVREATIPWLPLSDKTNDIEEYARFELESRRSLSTDTGFTRY
;
A
#
# COMPACT_ATOMS: atom_id res chain seq x y z
N MET A 1 23.14 2.35 81.52
CA MET A 1 22.31 3.51 81.13
C MET A 1 22.01 3.34 79.65
N GLN A 2 20.73 3.15 79.26
CA GLN A 2 19.81 4.22 78.82
C GLN A 2 20.23 4.86 77.48
N ALA A 3 19.35 5.03 76.49
CA ALA A 3 17.96 4.54 76.36
C ALA A 3 17.53 4.48 74.88
N SER A 4 16.40 3.80 74.63
CA SER A 4 15.72 3.67 73.34
C SER A 4 15.09 4.96 72.80
N VAL A 5 15.07 5.11 71.47
CA VAL A 5 13.99 5.82 70.74
C VAL A 5 13.57 4.94 69.56
N SER A 6 12.28 4.88 69.26
CA SER A 6 11.66 3.91 68.34
C SER A 6 11.60 4.39 66.89
N PRO A 7 11.65 3.49 65.89
CA PRO A 7 11.23 3.80 64.52
C PRO A 7 9.69 3.92 64.45
N LEU A 8 9.18 4.77 63.53
CA LEU A 8 7.74 4.92 63.29
C LEU A 8 7.14 3.72 62.52
N SER A 9 5.82 3.58 62.65
CA SER A 9 5.04 2.44 62.14
C SER A 9 4.76 2.47 60.63
N THR A 10 4.63 1.27 60.10
CA THR A 10 4.09 0.82 58.80
C THR A 10 2.86 1.59 58.27
N PRO A 11 2.62 1.56 56.94
CA PRO A 11 1.87 0.43 56.36
C PRO A 11 2.72 -0.57 55.56
N LEU A 12 2.27 -1.82 55.52
CA LEU A 12 2.79 -2.87 54.62
C LEU A 12 2.16 -2.71 53.22
N PRO A 13 2.87 -3.08 52.12
CA PRO A 13 2.25 -3.19 50.82
C PRO A 13 1.19 -4.33 50.82
N PRO A 14 0.09 -4.19 50.06
CA PRO A 14 -0.95 -5.22 50.02
C PRO A 14 -0.41 -6.51 49.40
N GLN A 15 -0.65 -7.63 50.08
CA GLN A 15 -0.33 -8.96 49.57
C GLN A 15 -1.23 -9.26 48.35
N PHE A 16 -0.67 -9.18 47.14
CA PHE A 16 -1.35 -9.63 45.94
C PHE A 16 -1.48 -11.16 45.96
N THR A 17 -2.65 -11.65 46.37
CA THR A 17 -3.06 -13.04 46.19
C THR A 17 -2.95 -13.40 44.70
N THR A 18 -2.24 -14.47 44.37
CA THR A 18 -1.97 -14.92 43.00
C THR A 18 -3.22 -15.50 42.33
N ARG A 19 -4.12 -14.62 41.89
CA ARG A 19 -5.16 -15.00 40.92
C ARG A 19 -4.52 -15.27 39.57
N SER A 20 -4.66 -16.51 39.10
CA SER A 20 -4.38 -16.88 37.72
C SER A 20 -5.33 -16.13 36.78
N ASN A 21 -4.84 -15.09 36.10
CA ASN A 21 -5.58 -14.33 35.10
C ASN A 21 -5.01 -14.64 33.70
N SER A 22 -5.66 -15.55 32.98
CA SER A 22 -5.36 -15.90 31.59
C SER A 22 -5.83 -14.79 30.62
N ASN A 23 -5.02 -13.75 30.47
CA ASN A 23 -5.36 -12.58 29.64
C ASN A 23 -5.18 -12.86 28.12
N LEU A 24 -6.21 -13.40 27.47
CA LEU A 24 -6.39 -13.28 26.02
C LEU A 24 -6.95 -11.88 25.70
N ARG A 25 -6.31 -11.14 24.77
CA ARG A 25 -6.76 -9.79 24.38
C ARG A 25 -7.78 -9.83 23.23
N LEU A 26 -9.03 -10.19 23.55
CA LEU A 26 -10.16 -9.94 22.64
C LEU A 26 -10.53 -8.45 22.68
N CYS A 27 -10.26 -7.71 21.60
CA CYS A 27 -10.52 -6.27 21.54
C CYS A 27 -11.76 -5.97 20.67
N GLY A 28 -12.94 -5.96 21.29
CA GLY A 28 -14.17 -5.49 20.64
C GLY A 28 -14.19 -3.96 20.52
N LEU A 29 -13.72 -3.43 19.40
CA LEU A 29 -13.66 -1.99 19.16
C LEU A 29 -15.07 -1.38 19.04
N ARG A 30 -15.33 -0.34 19.84
CA ARG A 30 -16.56 0.47 19.79
C ARG A 30 -16.22 1.94 19.58
N LYS A 31 -17.10 2.70 18.92
CA LYS A 31 -16.93 4.15 18.71
C LYS A 31 -16.68 4.93 20.02
N GLU A 32 -17.29 4.46 21.12
CA GLU A 32 -17.13 4.99 22.48
C GLU A 32 -15.67 5.02 22.96
N ALA A 33 -14.84 4.05 22.52
CA ALA A 33 -13.43 3.92 22.96
C ALA A 33 -12.50 4.98 22.33
N PHE A 34 -12.94 5.66 21.27
CA PHE A 34 -12.14 6.64 20.52
C PHE A 34 -12.59 8.09 20.75
N GLY A 35 -13.38 8.36 21.79
CA GLY A 35 -13.73 9.72 22.24
C GLY A 35 -14.81 10.45 21.44
N PHE A 36 -15.28 9.90 20.32
CA PHE A 36 -16.37 10.48 19.53
C PHE A 36 -17.72 10.46 20.27
N ARG A 37 -18.14 11.61 20.79
CA ARG A 37 -19.49 11.80 21.37
C ARG A 37 -20.52 12.04 20.27
N SER A 38 -21.68 11.40 20.37
CA SER A 38 -22.83 11.69 19.51
C SER A 38 -23.44 13.06 19.85
N VAL A 39 -23.70 13.89 18.83
CA VAL A 39 -24.40 15.17 19.00
C VAL A 39 -25.90 14.91 19.16
N SER A 40 -26.34 14.65 20.39
CA SER A 40 -27.75 14.30 20.67
C SER A 40 -28.25 14.76 22.05
N GLN A 41 -27.84 15.95 22.52
CA GLN A 41 -28.50 16.62 23.65
C GLN A 41 -28.31 18.15 23.62
N PHE A 42 -29.30 18.86 23.08
CA PHE A 42 -29.55 20.27 23.38
C PHE A 42 -31.06 20.46 23.61
N GLN A 43 -31.48 20.34 24.86
CA GLN A 43 -32.85 20.64 25.26
C GLN A 43 -33.04 22.16 25.44
N ASN A 44 -34.18 22.66 24.95
CA ASN A 44 -34.91 23.84 25.40
C ASN A 44 -34.14 24.91 26.19
N ARG A 45 -33.67 25.95 25.48
CA ARG A 45 -33.80 27.33 25.96
C ARG A 45 -34.43 28.17 24.86
N GLY A 46 -35.68 28.57 25.07
CA GLY A 46 -36.40 29.44 24.15
C GLY A 46 -36.25 30.90 24.54
N SER A 47 -35.98 31.77 23.56
CA SER A 47 -36.17 33.21 23.68
C SER A 47 -36.39 33.82 22.28
N HIS A 48 -37.42 34.65 22.19
CA HIS A 48 -37.89 35.44 21.05
C HIS A 48 -37.02 35.53 19.78
N TRP A 49 -37.64 35.20 18.64
CA TRP A 49 -37.43 35.93 17.39
C TRP A 49 -38.75 36.51 16.90
N THR A 50 -38.70 37.71 16.34
CA THR A 50 -39.87 38.55 16.04
C THR A 50 -40.56 38.18 14.73
N SER A 51 -41.86 38.42 14.66
CA SER A 51 -42.70 38.18 13.48
C SER A 51 -42.30 39.05 12.28
N VAL A 52 -42.11 38.42 11.12
CA VAL A 52 -42.25 39.08 9.81
C VAL A 52 -43.50 38.50 9.14
N VAL A 53 -44.44 39.38 8.78
CA VAL A 53 -45.72 38.99 8.16
C VAL A 53 -45.56 38.96 6.63
N SER A 54 -45.80 37.80 6.02
CA SER A 54 -46.02 37.68 4.58
C SER A 54 -47.51 37.47 4.27
N ARG A 55 -48.01 38.04 3.16
CA ARG A 55 -49.44 38.11 2.81
C ARG A 55 -49.86 37.00 1.85
N LYS A 56 -51.12 36.56 1.97
CA LYS A 56 -51.72 35.47 1.20
C LYS A 56 -51.99 35.82 -0.28
N SER A 57 -51.64 34.90 -1.18
CA SER A 57 -52.53 34.40 -2.24
C SER A 57 -52.34 32.87 -2.29
N ARG A 58 -53.34 31.98 -2.35
CA ARG A 58 -54.77 31.99 -2.75
C ARG A 58 -55.05 31.65 -4.23
N TRP A 59 -54.52 30.50 -4.66
CA TRP A 59 -55.27 29.52 -5.47
C TRP A 59 -55.17 28.15 -4.79
N GLY A 60 -56.11 27.25 -5.05
CA GLY A 60 -56.09 25.92 -4.44
C GLY A 60 -57.03 24.92 -5.11
N ARG A 61 -56.69 23.64 -4.95
CA ARG A 61 -57.60 22.50 -5.09
C ARG A 61 -57.37 21.56 -3.91
N GLN A 62 -58.45 20.97 -3.43
CA GLN A 62 -58.48 20.13 -2.24
C GLN A 62 -59.01 18.76 -2.62
N LEU A 63 -58.19 17.73 -2.41
CA LEU A 63 -58.58 16.32 -2.46
C LEU A 63 -57.93 15.62 -1.27
N VAL A 64 -58.67 14.73 -0.61
CA VAL A 64 -58.29 14.12 0.67
C VAL A 64 -58.86 12.70 0.74
N PHE A 65 -58.14 11.83 1.45
CA PHE A 65 -58.50 10.45 1.83
C PHE A 65 -58.43 9.37 0.72
N PRO A 66 -58.28 8.08 1.08
CA PRO A 66 -57.98 7.51 2.40
C PRO A 66 -56.60 6.81 2.46
N ALA A 67 -56.22 6.34 3.65
CA ALA A 67 -55.08 5.44 3.87
C ALA A 67 -55.56 3.99 4.04
N SER A 68 -54.59 3.06 4.14
CA SER A 68 -54.75 1.62 4.41
C SER A 68 -55.07 0.71 3.22
N ALA A 69 -54.04 0.02 2.74
CA ALA A 69 -54.13 -1.33 2.19
C ALA A 69 -52.98 -2.15 2.78
N THR A 70 -53.26 -3.34 3.33
CA THR A 70 -52.26 -4.19 3.99
C THR A 70 -51.40 -4.93 2.97
N VAL A 71 -50.07 -4.79 3.07
CA VAL A 71 -49.13 -5.70 2.38
C VAL A 71 -49.13 -7.03 3.12
N ALA A 72 -49.25 -8.14 2.38
CA ALA A 72 -49.26 -9.49 2.95
C ALA A 72 -47.85 -9.92 3.42
N ASP A 73 -47.79 -10.67 4.52
CA ASP A 73 -46.57 -11.28 5.04
C ASP A 73 -46.13 -12.46 4.15
N ASN A 74 -45.22 -12.17 3.21
CA ASN A 74 -44.53 -13.20 2.42
C ASN A 74 -43.31 -13.74 3.17
N GLY A 75 -43.57 -14.48 4.25
CA GLY A 75 -42.67 -15.49 4.80
C GLY A 75 -41.25 -15.00 5.11
N SER A 76 -41.10 -14.07 6.05
CA SER A 76 -39.78 -13.63 6.49
C SER A 76 -38.94 -14.81 7.01
N VAL A 77 -37.86 -15.14 6.32
CA VAL A 77 -36.75 -15.91 6.91
C VAL A 77 -36.31 -15.17 8.18
N PRO A 78 -36.20 -15.83 9.35
CA PRO A 78 -35.81 -15.14 10.57
C PRO A 78 -34.44 -14.47 10.36
N PRO A 79 -34.27 -13.20 10.73
CA PRO A 79 -33.02 -12.48 10.49
C PRO A 79 -31.88 -13.21 11.19
N THR A 80 -30.89 -13.66 10.42
CA THR A 80 -29.71 -14.33 10.96
C THR A 80 -28.88 -13.30 11.73
N THR A 81 -29.08 -13.26 13.05
CA THR A 81 -28.39 -12.34 13.95
C THR A 81 -26.93 -12.77 14.11
N PHE A 82 -26.07 -12.26 13.23
CA PHE A 82 -24.62 -12.45 13.31
C PHE A 82 -24.04 -11.80 14.59
N ASP A 83 -22.97 -12.38 15.12
CA ASP A 83 -22.26 -11.81 16.27
C ASP A 83 -21.58 -10.48 15.89
N TYR A 84 -21.14 -10.34 14.64
CA TYR A 84 -20.48 -9.16 14.09
C TYR A 84 -20.92 -8.86 12.65
N ASP A 85 -20.88 -7.60 12.24
CA ASP A 85 -21.09 -7.24 10.83
C ASP A 85 -19.87 -7.64 9.99
N LEU A 86 -18.67 -7.54 10.57
CA LEU A 86 -17.39 -7.83 9.92
C LEU A 86 -16.43 -8.52 10.88
N VAL A 87 -15.81 -9.62 10.44
CA VAL A 87 -14.64 -10.22 11.09
C VAL A 87 -13.41 -10.11 10.19
N ILE A 88 -12.31 -9.60 10.75
CA ILE A 88 -11.01 -9.46 10.09
C ILE A 88 -10.03 -10.45 10.74
N ILE A 89 -9.39 -11.30 9.94
CA ILE A 89 -8.41 -12.30 10.40
C ILE A 89 -7.00 -11.82 10.06
N GLY A 90 -6.22 -11.48 11.08
CA GLY A 90 -4.92 -10.80 11.00
C GLY A 90 -5.03 -9.30 11.33
N ALA A 91 -4.17 -8.82 12.22
CA ALA A 91 -4.08 -7.43 12.67
C ALA A 91 -2.78 -6.74 12.24
N GLY A 92 -2.18 -7.22 11.14
CA GLY A 92 -1.21 -6.45 10.35
C GLY A 92 -1.81 -5.15 9.80
N VAL A 93 -0.97 -4.28 9.23
CA VAL A 93 -1.37 -2.93 8.75
C VAL A 93 -2.62 -2.94 7.87
N GLY A 94 -2.78 -3.92 6.98
CA GLY A 94 -4.01 -4.07 6.16
C GLY A 94 -5.27 -4.34 6.98
N GLY A 95 -5.22 -5.33 7.87
CA GLY A 95 -6.34 -5.67 8.75
C GLY A 95 -6.65 -4.57 9.79
N HIS A 96 -5.64 -3.87 10.29
CA HIS A 96 -5.82 -2.74 11.20
C HIS A 96 -6.45 -1.54 10.50
N GLY A 97 -5.99 -1.18 9.29
CA GLY A 97 -6.58 -0.11 8.46
C GLY A 97 -8.05 -0.42 8.11
N ALA A 98 -8.33 -1.66 7.69
CA ALA A 98 -9.71 -2.12 7.47
C ALA A 98 -10.57 -2.01 8.73
N ALA A 99 -10.04 -2.40 9.90
CA ALA A 99 -10.79 -2.36 11.16
C ALA A 99 -11.12 -0.95 11.65
N LEU A 100 -10.17 -0.01 11.57
CA LEU A 100 -10.40 1.40 11.89
C LEU A 100 -11.49 1.98 10.98
N HIS A 101 -11.33 1.82 9.67
CA HIS A 101 -12.28 2.33 8.68
C HIS A 101 -13.68 1.73 8.86
N ALA A 102 -13.78 0.42 9.10
CA ALA A 102 -15.06 -0.25 9.36
C ALA A 102 -15.76 0.29 10.63
N VAL A 103 -15.00 0.55 11.70
CA VAL A 103 -15.53 1.16 12.92
C VAL A 103 -15.99 2.60 12.66
N GLU A 104 -15.27 3.40 11.87
CA GLU A 104 -15.71 4.75 11.47
C GLU A 104 -17.05 4.71 10.71
N LYS A 105 -17.18 3.80 9.73
CA LYS A 105 -18.43 3.56 9.00
C LYS A 105 -19.58 3.06 9.89
N GLY A 106 -19.27 2.54 11.08
CA GLY A 106 -20.26 2.08 12.06
C GLY A 106 -20.57 0.59 12.01
N LEU A 107 -19.76 -0.21 11.32
CA LEU A 107 -19.85 -1.67 11.37
C LEU A 107 -19.46 -2.17 12.76
N LYS A 108 -20.22 -3.14 13.28
CA LYS A 108 -19.88 -3.90 14.49
C LYS A 108 -18.75 -4.89 14.15
N THR A 109 -17.53 -4.38 14.16
CA THR A 109 -16.33 -5.10 13.69
C THR A 109 -15.62 -5.87 14.82
N ALA A 110 -15.14 -7.07 14.52
CA ALA A 110 -14.13 -7.77 15.31
C ALA A 110 -12.86 -8.00 14.49
N ILE A 111 -11.71 -7.96 15.17
CA ILE A 111 -10.41 -8.30 14.60
C ILE A 111 -9.79 -9.43 15.43
N ILE A 112 -9.26 -10.44 14.75
CA ILE A 112 -8.73 -11.67 15.36
C ILE A 112 -7.29 -11.83 14.90
N GLU A 113 -6.34 -11.71 15.83
CA GLU A 113 -4.91 -11.88 15.58
C GLU A 113 -4.43 -13.24 16.11
N GLY A 114 -3.58 -13.92 15.35
CA GLY A 114 -2.95 -15.20 15.66
C GLY A 114 -1.44 -15.12 15.91
N ASP A 115 -0.91 -13.90 15.98
CA ASP A 115 0.48 -13.57 16.33
C ASP A 115 0.55 -12.23 17.12
N VAL A 116 1.40 -11.27 16.75
CA VAL A 116 1.55 -9.98 17.42
C VAL A 116 0.82 -8.87 16.65
N MET A 117 0.03 -8.05 17.37
CA MET A 117 -0.68 -6.89 16.81
C MET A 117 0.24 -5.98 15.97
N GLY A 118 -0.23 -5.53 14.80
CA GLY A 118 0.60 -4.81 13.82
C GLY A 118 1.32 -5.73 12.83
N GLY A 119 1.35 -7.05 13.08
CA GLY A 119 1.83 -8.09 12.19
C GLY A 119 3.28 -7.89 11.72
N THR A 120 3.60 -8.39 10.53
CA THR A 120 4.94 -8.32 9.93
C THR A 120 5.48 -6.89 9.90
N CYS A 121 4.72 -5.94 9.35
CA CYS A 121 5.18 -4.57 9.12
C CYS A 121 5.66 -3.87 10.40
N VAL A 122 4.90 -3.96 11.49
CA VAL A 122 5.21 -3.25 12.75
C VAL A 122 6.27 -3.98 13.58
N ASN A 123 6.30 -5.31 13.57
CA ASN A 123 7.09 -6.08 14.53
C ASN A 123 8.39 -6.66 13.96
N ARG A 124 8.47 -6.87 12.64
CA ARG A 124 9.57 -7.61 11.97
C ARG A 124 9.75 -7.28 10.48
N GLY A 125 9.33 -6.08 10.08
CA GLY A 125 9.25 -5.65 8.69
C GLY A 125 9.59 -4.16 8.56
N CYS A 126 8.73 -3.39 7.89
CA CYS A 126 9.02 -2.00 7.55
C CYS A 126 9.36 -1.12 8.75
N VAL A 127 8.61 -1.17 9.86
CA VAL A 127 8.89 -0.32 11.03
C VAL A 127 10.26 -0.63 11.65
N PRO A 128 10.62 -1.89 11.99
CA PRO A 128 11.94 -2.18 12.54
C PRO A 128 13.06 -2.19 11.50
N SER A 129 12.81 -2.35 10.19
CA SER A 129 13.87 -2.17 9.17
C SER A 129 14.15 -0.70 8.89
N LYS A 130 13.13 0.17 8.86
CA LYS A 130 13.29 1.64 8.73
C LYS A 130 13.80 2.25 10.03
N ALA A 131 13.45 1.64 11.17
CA ALA A 131 14.22 1.81 12.38
C ALA A 131 15.66 1.40 12.07
N LEU A 132 16.01 0.12 11.83
CA LEU A 132 17.40 -0.34 11.65
C LEU A 132 18.26 0.52 10.68
N LEU A 133 17.69 1.00 9.57
CA LEU A 133 18.29 1.96 8.65
C LEU A 133 18.57 3.32 9.32
N ALA A 134 17.57 3.98 9.93
CA ALA A 134 17.74 5.20 10.72
C ALA A 134 18.50 4.98 12.06
N VAL A 135 18.63 3.73 12.48
CA VAL A 135 19.24 3.22 13.73
C VAL A 135 20.73 2.93 13.57
N SER A 136 21.21 2.81 12.32
CA SER A 136 22.56 3.23 11.93
C SER A 136 22.87 4.66 12.41
N GLY A 137 21.82 5.46 12.72
CA GLY A 137 21.86 6.72 13.47
C GLY A 137 21.31 6.71 14.92
N ARG A 138 20.75 5.59 15.47
CA ARG A 138 20.46 5.22 16.91
C ARG A 138 19.36 4.13 17.10
N MET A 139 19.68 2.99 17.78
CA MET A 139 18.80 1.86 18.26
C MET A 139 17.60 2.27 19.16
N ARG A 140 16.55 1.46 19.49
CA ARG A 140 16.23 -0.02 19.49
C ARG A 140 14.68 -0.22 19.32
N GLU A 141 13.91 -1.34 19.40
CA GLU A 141 14.06 -2.73 19.93
C GLU A 141 13.13 -3.79 19.24
N LEU A 142 12.44 -4.71 19.97
CA LEU A 142 12.13 -6.11 19.54
C LEU A 142 10.77 -6.70 20.02
N GLN A 143 10.21 -7.70 19.30
CA GLN A 143 9.45 -8.85 19.89
C GLN A 143 9.30 -10.10 18.96
N ASP A 144 8.47 -11.09 19.31
CA ASP A 144 8.62 -12.53 18.92
C ASP A 144 7.29 -13.31 18.68
N GLU A 145 7.34 -14.47 17.99
CA GLU A 145 6.18 -15.23 17.42
C GLU A 145 5.75 -16.52 18.16
N HIS A 146 4.47 -16.93 18.00
CA HIS A 146 3.98 -18.32 17.79
C HIS A 146 2.49 -18.53 18.22
N HIS A 147 1.45 -18.37 17.37
CA HIS A 147 0.07 -18.82 17.75
C HIS A 147 -0.89 -19.37 16.67
N MET A 148 -0.54 -19.39 15.37
CA MET A 148 -1.52 -19.54 14.27
C MET A 148 -2.34 -20.84 14.15
N LYS A 149 -2.01 -21.94 14.84
CA LYS A 149 -2.77 -23.23 14.73
C LYS A 149 -4.16 -23.24 15.39
N ALA A 150 -4.60 -22.13 15.98
CA ALA A 150 -5.86 -22.02 16.73
C ALA A 150 -6.91 -21.09 16.08
N LEU A 151 -6.63 -20.56 14.89
CA LEU A 151 -7.57 -19.77 14.07
C LEU A 151 -7.94 -20.54 12.80
N GLY A 152 -9.17 -20.40 12.31
CA GLY A 152 -9.55 -20.97 11.01
C GLY A 152 -11.01 -20.76 10.62
N LEU A 153 -11.27 -20.85 9.31
CA LEU A 153 -12.61 -20.82 8.74
C LEU A 153 -13.31 -22.17 8.95
N GLN A 154 -14.59 -22.11 9.31
CA GLN A 154 -15.47 -23.28 9.52
C GLN A 154 -16.69 -23.22 8.57
N GLY A 155 -16.56 -22.48 7.47
CA GLY A 155 -17.63 -22.10 6.55
C GLY A 155 -17.55 -20.60 6.19
N PRO A 156 -18.26 -20.15 5.15
CA PRO A 156 -18.08 -18.81 4.56
C PRO A 156 -18.42 -17.62 5.47
N GLN A 157 -19.12 -17.85 6.59
CA GLN A 157 -19.54 -16.84 7.57
C GLN A 157 -19.24 -17.27 9.03
N LYS A 158 -18.29 -18.20 9.23
CA LYS A 158 -17.97 -18.77 10.56
C LYS A 158 -16.46 -18.84 10.79
N VAL A 159 -15.99 -18.16 11.83
CA VAL A 159 -14.58 -18.13 12.22
C VAL A 159 -14.39 -18.77 13.59
N LYS A 160 -13.49 -19.74 13.66
CA LYS A 160 -13.00 -20.38 14.88
C LYS A 160 -11.76 -19.63 15.39
N TYR A 161 -11.70 -19.41 16.71
CA TYR A 161 -10.57 -18.80 17.38
C TYR A 161 -10.32 -19.41 18.77
N GLY A 162 -9.09 -19.32 19.26
CA GLY A 162 -8.69 -19.84 20.56
C GLY A 162 -7.17 -19.82 20.74
N LYS A 163 -6.68 -20.69 21.63
CA LYS A 163 -5.25 -21.01 21.78
C LYS A 163 -5.10 -22.52 21.69
N VAL A 164 -4.03 -23.02 21.08
CA VAL A 164 -3.77 -24.47 20.98
C VAL A 164 -3.71 -25.05 22.39
N GLY A 165 -4.58 -26.01 22.70
CA GLY A 165 -4.71 -26.63 24.03
C GLY A 165 -5.62 -25.91 25.04
N LEU A 166 -6.39 -24.90 24.62
CA LEU A 166 -7.48 -24.30 25.42
C LEU A 166 -8.84 -24.43 24.71
N SER A 167 -9.91 -24.07 25.40
CA SER A 167 -11.29 -24.10 24.89
C SER A 167 -11.44 -23.29 23.59
N GLU A 168 -11.93 -23.95 22.55
CA GLU A 168 -12.14 -23.36 21.22
C GLU A 168 -13.46 -22.58 21.19
N ASN A 169 -13.47 -21.42 20.55
CA ASN A 169 -14.65 -20.58 20.37
C ASN A 169 -14.95 -20.40 18.88
N VAL A 170 -16.21 -20.16 18.53
CA VAL A 170 -16.66 -19.84 17.17
C VAL A 170 -17.50 -18.57 17.22
N VAL A 171 -17.28 -17.67 16.27
CA VAL A 171 -18.11 -16.48 16.03
C VAL A 171 -18.66 -16.48 14.61
N THR A 172 -19.83 -15.87 14.45
CA THR A 172 -20.49 -15.66 13.17
C THR A 172 -20.35 -14.21 12.71
N ALA A 173 -20.18 -14.00 11.41
CA ALA A 173 -20.04 -12.67 10.82
C ALA A 173 -20.80 -12.58 9.51
N LYS A 174 -21.38 -11.40 9.21
CA LYS A 174 -22.00 -11.17 7.90
C LYS A 174 -20.95 -11.21 6.78
N ASP A 175 -19.80 -10.56 6.97
CA ASP A 175 -18.68 -10.54 6.03
C ASP A 175 -17.34 -10.87 6.71
N ILE A 176 -16.39 -11.46 5.96
CA ILE A 176 -15.07 -11.87 6.44
C ILE A 176 -13.95 -11.34 5.53
N ILE A 177 -12.90 -10.78 6.14
CA ILE A 177 -11.65 -10.39 5.45
C ILE A 177 -10.49 -11.25 5.97
N ILE A 178 -9.81 -11.95 5.06
CA ILE A 178 -8.52 -12.60 5.29
C ILE A 178 -7.41 -11.54 5.08
N ALA A 179 -6.60 -11.30 6.11
CA ALA A 179 -5.51 -10.32 6.12
C ALA A 179 -4.24 -10.88 6.80
N THR A 180 -3.99 -12.19 6.66
CA THR A 180 -3.02 -12.95 7.46
C THR A 180 -1.55 -12.72 7.10
N GLY A 181 -1.28 -11.96 6.04
CA GLY A 181 0.07 -11.47 5.71
C GLY A 181 1.00 -12.53 5.10
N SER A 182 2.31 -12.37 5.36
CA SER A 182 3.37 -13.24 4.83
C SER A 182 4.51 -13.49 5.82
N VAL A 183 5.17 -14.63 5.62
CA VAL A 183 6.42 -15.04 6.28
C VAL A 183 7.60 -15.00 5.28
N PRO A 184 8.87 -14.98 5.70
CA PRO A 184 10.01 -15.11 4.78
C PRO A 184 9.92 -16.40 3.95
N PHE A 185 10.24 -16.33 2.66
CA PHE A 185 10.36 -17.53 1.85
C PHE A 185 11.77 -18.11 1.96
N VAL A 186 11.87 -19.37 2.38
CA VAL A 186 13.13 -20.12 2.48
C VAL A 186 13.11 -21.26 1.44
N PRO A 187 13.99 -21.22 0.41
CA PRO A 187 14.16 -22.30 -0.55
C PRO A 187 14.52 -23.65 0.09
N LYS A 188 14.17 -24.75 -0.59
CA LYS A 188 14.57 -26.10 -0.18
C LYS A 188 16.09 -26.23 -0.23
N GLY A 189 16.67 -26.90 0.77
CA GLY A 189 18.12 -27.10 0.90
C GLY A 189 18.80 -26.13 1.88
N ILE A 190 18.09 -25.10 2.34
CA ILE A 190 18.60 -24.09 3.27
C ILE A 190 18.12 -24.43 4.69
N GLU A 191 19.05 -24.69 5.60
CA GLU A 191 18.78 -24.85 7.03
C GLU A 191 18.97 -23.50 7.74
N VAL A 192 17.90 -22.97 8.35
CA VAL A 192 17.89 -21.68 9.08
C VAL A 192 18.00 -21.97 10.57
N ASP A 193 19.09 -21.51 11.20
CA ASP A 193 19.35 -21.68 12.64
C ASP A 193 18.91 -20.46 13.47
N GLY A 194 18.59 -19.34 12.81
CA GLY A 194 18.23 -18.07 13.45
C GLY A 194 19.41 -17.32 14.10
N LYS A 195 20.65 -17.71 13.81
CA LYS A 195 21.87 -17.13 14.40
C LYS A 195 22.94 -16.82 13.37
N THR A 196 23.22 -17.75 12.47
CA THR A 196 24.22 -17.65 11.40
C THR A 196 23.59 -17.78 10.02
N VAL A 197 22.57 -18.61 9.87
CA VAL A 197 21.67 -18.61 8.70
C VAL A 197 20.34 -18.03 9.14
N ILE A 198 20.06 -16.82 8.67
CA ILE A 198 19.01 -15.92 9.17
C ILE A 198 18.05 -15.49 8.06
N THR A 199 16.88 -15.01 8.47
CA THR A 199 15.88 -14.35 7.59
C THR A 199 15.70 -12.91 8.03
N SER A 200 14.93 -12.09 7.31
CA SER A 200 14.56 -10.72 7.73
C SER A 200 14.06 -10.66 9.18
N ASP A 201 13.20 -11.60 9.56
CA ASP A 201 12.59 -11.71 10.89
C ASP A 201 13.61 -12.05 12.01
N HIS A 202 14.80 -12.56 11.67
CA HIS A 202 15.94 -12.81 12.58
C HIS A 202 17.04 -11.73 12.50
N ALA A 203 17.27 -11.14 11.32
CA ALA A 203 18.32 -10.14 11.07
C ALA A 203 18.20 -8.91 11.98
N LEU A 204 16.95 -8.52 12.29
CA LEU A 204 16.63 -7.43 13.22
C LEU A 204 17.00 -7.75 14.69
N LYS A 205 17.40 -8.99 14.99
CA LYS A 205 17.61 -9.55 16.33
C LYS A 205 19.05 -10.02 16.58
N LEU A 206 19.97 -9.86 15.63
CA LEU A 206 21.37 -10.28 15.78
C LEU A 206 22.06 -9.61 16.98
N GLU A 207 22.80 -10.40 17.76
CA GLU A 207 23.56 -9.92 18.92
C GLU A 207 24.97 -9.41 18.55
N PHE A 208 25.43 -9.71 17.33
CA PHE A 208 26.73 -9.32 16.78
C PHE A 208 26.60 -8.90 15.31
N VAL A 209 27.55 -8.11 14.83
CA VAL A 209 27.72 -7.82 13.39
C VAL A 209 28.68 -8.88 12.83
N PRO A 210 28.32 -9.64 11.78
CA PRO A 210 29.24 -10.57 11.13
C PRO A 210 30.31 -9.79 10.35
N ASP A 211 31.54 -10.28 10.31
CA ASP A 211 32.61 -9.66 9.51
C ASP A 211 32.34 -9.86 8.01
N TRP A 212 31.86 -11.04 7.60
CA TRP A 212 31.39 -11.33 6.23
C TRP A 212 30.00 -11.97 6.22
N ILE A 213 29.06 -11.37 5.48
CA ILE A 213 27.69 -11.88 5.31
C ILE A 213 27.29 -12.09 3.84
N ALA A 214 26.80 -13.29 3.51
CA ALA A 214 26.13 -13.54 2.23
C ALA A 214 24.66 -13.09 2.26
N ILE A 215 24.16 -12.48 1.19
CA ILE A 215 22.74 -12.09 1.06
C ILE A 215 22.13 -12.75 -0.17
N VAL A 216 21.21 -13.69 0.05
CA VAL A 216 20.57 -14.48 -1.02
C VAL A 216 19.32 -13.74 -1.52
N GLY A 217 19.42 -13.12 -2.70
CA GLY A 217 18.39 -12.31 -3.35
C GLY A 217 18.65 -10.80 -3.27
N SER A 218 18.66 -10.14 -4.42
CA SER A 218 18.98 -8.70 -4.59
C SER A 218 17.75 -7.77 -4.69
N GLY A 219 16.61 -8.20 -4.13
CA GLY A 219 15.41 -7.37 -4.00
C GLY A 219 15.45 -6.43 -2.79
N TYR A 220 14.38 -5.65 -2.60
CA TYR A 220 14.23 -4.64 -1.52
C TYR A 220 14.86 -5.02 -0.17
N ILE A 221 14.52 -6.20 0.36
CA ILE A 221 15.00 -6.68 1.66
C ILE A 221 16.52 -6.87 1.65
N GLY A 222 17.07 -7.50 0.60
CA GLY A 222 18.51 -7.74 0.50
C GLY A 222 19.30 -6.43 0.35
N LEU A 223 18.77 -5.47 -0.40
CA LEU A 223 19.37 -4.15 -0.59
C LEU A 223 19.38 -3.34 0.71
N GLU A 224 18.23 -3.21 1.39
CA GLU A 224 18.14 -2.53 2.69
C GLU A 224 19.10 -3.14 3.72
N PHE A 225 19.18 -4.48 3.81
CA PHE A 225 20.13 -5.11 4.72
C PHE A 225 21.60 -4.96 4.26
N SER A 226 21.90 -4.95 2.96
CA SER A 226 23.28 -4.66 2.50
C SER A 226 23.73 -3.25 2.85
N ASP A 227 22.81 -2.28 2.87
CA ASP A 227 23.04 -0.90 3.29
C ASP A 227 23.39 -0.84 4.79
N VAL A 228 22.59 -1.49 5.64
CA VAL A 228 22.85 -1.65 7.07
C VAL A 228 24.18 -2.35 7.34
N TYR A 229 24.43 -3.54 6.77
CA TYR A 229 25.63 -4.32 7.09
C TYR A 229 26.92 -3.67 6.59
N THR A 230 26.94 -3.08 5.39
CA THR A 230 28.13 -2.32 4.93
C THR A 230 28.37 -1.05 5.74
N ALA A 231 27.32 -0.36 6.22
CA ALA A 231 27.46 0.78 7.13
C ALA A 231 27.97 0.37 8.53
N LEU A 232 27.64 -0.84 8.99
CA LEU A 232 28.17 -1.42 10.24
C LEU A 232 29.57 -2.04 10.10
N GLY A 233 30.11 -2.13 8.88
CA GLY A 233 31.49 -2.53 8.58
C GLY A 233 31.68 -3.91 7.93
N SER A 234 30.61 -4.71 7.81
CA SER A 234 30.64 -6.04 7.19
C SER A 234 31.06 -5.98 5.72
N GLU A 235 31.74 -7.02 5.26
CA GLU A 235 31.85 -7.36 3.85
C GLU A 235 30.59 -8.14 3.44
N VAL A 236 30.09 -7.93 2.22
CA VAL A 236 28.81 -8.51 1.76
C VAL A 236 29.00 -9.25 0.44
N THR A 237 28.34 -10.39 0.28
CA THR A 237 28.28 -11.10 -1.01
C THR A 237 26.84 -11.39 -1.41
N PHE A 238 26.34 -10.74 -2.48
CA PHE A 238 25.03 -11.07 -3.03
C PHE A 238 25.05 -12.40 -3.80
N ILE A 239 24.01 -13.21 -3.64
CA ILE A 239 23.77 -14.42 -4.42
C ILE A 239 22.41 -14.26 -5.10
N GLU A 240 22.42 -14.15 -6.43
CA GLU A 240 21.22 -13.86 -7.23
C GLU A 240 21.01 -14.92 -8.32
N ALA A 241 19.77 -15.40 -8.44
CA ALA A 241 19.38 -16.46 -9.35
C ALA A 241 19.16 -15.97 -10.79
N LEU A 242 18.86 -14.69 -10.96
CA LEU A 242 18.75 -14.05 -12.26
C LEU A 242 20.10 -13.48 -12.72
N ASP A 243 20.23 -13.21 -14.02
CA ASP A 243 21.51 -12.81 -14.64
C ASP A 243 22.02 -11.43 -14.18
N GLN A 244 21.16 -10.62 -13.56
CA GLN A 244 21.44 -9.27 -13.07
C GLN A 244 20.92 -9.06 -11.65
N LEU A 245 21.59 -8.18 -10.89
CA LEU A 245 21.08 -7.65 -9.62
C LEU A 245 19.87 -6.72 -9.85
N MET A 246 19.10 -6.46 -8.79
CA MET A 246 17.92 -5.59 -8.83
C MET A 246 16.88 -5.95 -9.93
N PRO A 247 16.58 -7.24 -10.18
CA PRO A 247 15.79 -7.66 -11.34
C PRO A 247 14.30 -7.24 -11.31
N GLY A 248 13.80 -6.74 -10.17
CA GLY A 248 12.44 -6.24 -10.00
C GLY A 248 12.28 -4.72 -10.15
N PHE A 249 13.35 -3.97 -10.40
CA PHE A 249 13.34 -2.52 -10.63
C PHE A 249 13.42 -2.21 -12.14
N ASP A 250 13.16 -0.96 -12.54
CA ASP A 250 13.44 -0.55 -13.92
C ASP A 250 14.93 -0.76 -14.26
N PRO A 251 15.29 -1.38 -15.41
CA PRO A 251 16.67 -1.77 -15.70
C PRO A 251 17.69 -0.62 -15.71
N GLU A 252 17.27 0.60 -16.00
CA GLU A 252 18.16 1.77 -16.01
C GLU A 252 18.42 2.29 -14.59
N ILE A 253 17.39 2.26 -13.75
CA ILE A 253 17.44 2.61 -12.34
C ILE A 253 18.28 1.57 -11.58
N GLY A 254 18.03 0.26 -11.79
CA GLY A 254 18.83 -0.81 -11.20
C GLY A 254 20.31 -0.74 -11.60
N LYS A 255 20.61 -0.38 -12.85
CA LYS A 255 22.00 -0.18 -13.35
C LYS A 255 22.69 1.04 -12.74
N LEU A 256 21.96 2.11 -12.44
CA LEU A 256 22.51 3.28 -11.73
C LEU A 256 22.70 2.98 -10.23
N ALA A 257 21.69 2.38 -9.59
CA ALA A 257 21.74 1.93 -8.22
C ALA A 257 22.90 0.95 -7.99
N GLN A 258 23.17 0.00 -8.91
CA GLN A 258 24.34 -0.87 -8.81
C GLN A 258 25.67 -0.07 -8.80
N ARG A 259 25.79 0.95 -9.65
CA ARG A 259 27.00 1.79 -9.71
C ARG A 259 27.26 2.57 -8.41
N VAL A 260 26.21 2.95 -7.67
CA VAL A 260 26.29 3.84 -6.50
C VAL A 260 26.19 3.11 -5.17
N LEU A 261 25.32 2.10 -5.06
CA LEU A 261 25.09 1.32 -3.84
C LEU A 261 26.01 0.10 -3.71
N ILE A 262 26.40 -0.52 -4.84
CA ILE A 262 27.14 -1.79 -4.83
C ILE A 262 28.63 -1.56 -5.12
N ASN A 263 28.95 -1.09 -6.32
CA ASN A 263 30.33 -1.01 -6.82
C ASN A 263 31.36 -0.22 -5.98
N PRO A 264 31.02 0.84 -5.20
CA PRO A 264 32.01 1.57 -4.41
C PRO A 264 32.13 1.06 -2.97
N ARG A 265 31.38 0.01 -2.60
CA ARG A 265 31.33 -0.56 -1.25
C ARG A 265 31.98 -1.95 -1.23
N LYS A 266 32.12 -2.53 -0.04
CA LYS A 266 32.56 -3.93 0.14
C LYS A 266 31.42 -4.91 -0.20
N ILE A 267 30.96 -4.91 -1.46
CA ILE A 267 29.86 -5.76 -1.92
C ILE A 267 30.26 -6.49 -3.20
N ASP A 268 30.63 -7.76 -3.05
CA ASP A 268 30.76 -8.70 -4.17
C ASP A 268 29.42 -9.35 -4.53
N TYR A 269 29.34 -10.01 -5.68
CA TYR A 269 28.13 -10.70 -6.10
C TYR A 269 28.35 -11.86 -7.08
N HIS A 270 27.50 -12.88 -6.98
CA HIS A 270 27.32 -13.92 -7.98
C HIS A 270 25.90 -13.83 -8.55
N THR A 271 25.77 -13.57 -9.86
CA THR A 271 24.50 -13.63 -10.59
C THR A 271 24.37 -14.93 -11.39
N GLY A 272 23.14 -15.29 -11.77
CA GLY A 272 22.85 -16.53 -12.49
C GLY A 272 23.16 -17.78 -11.67
N VAL A 273 22.95 -17.76 -10.35
CA VAL A 273 23.25 -18.89 -9.45
C VAL A 273 22.18 -19.13 -8.39
N PHE A 274 21.95 -20.39 -8.02
CA PHE A 274 21.20 -20.73 -6.80
C PHE A 274 22.17 -21.17 -5.71
N ALA A 275 21.97 -20.64 -4.50
CA ALA A 275 22.36 -21.35 -3.29
C ALA A 275 21.51 -22.63 -3.18
N SER A 276 22.08 -23.75 -3.62
CA SER A 276 21.39 -25.05 -3.69
C SER A 276 21.24 -25.70 -2.31
N LYS A 277 22.21 -25.44 -1.44
CA LYS A 277 22.24 -25.86 -0.04
C LYS A 277 23.02 -24.82 0.76
N ILE A 278 22.53 -24.53 1.98
CA ILE A 278 23.22 -23.67 2.95
C ILE A 278 23.26 -24.42 4.27
N THR A 279 24.46 -24.54 4.83
CA THR A 279 24.75 -25.26 6.06
C THR A 279 25.20 -24.26 7.13
N PRO A 280 24.50 -24.12 8.27
CA PRO A 280 24.88 -23.22 9.35
C PRO A 280 26.29 -23.45 9.91
N ALA A 281 26.87 -22.39 10.46
CA ALA A 281 28.17 -22.46 11.11
C ALA A 281 28.11 -23.38 12.32
N LYS A 282 29.02 -24.36 12.40
CA LYS A 282 28.96 -25.42 13.41
C LYS A 282 30.33 -26.03 13.68
N ASP A 283 30.58 -26.39 14.93
CA ASP A 283 31.76 -27.13 15.37
C ASP A 283 33.09 -26.45 14.94
N GLY A 284 33.10 -25.11 14.89
CA GLY A 284 34.23 -24.28 14.47
C GLY A 284 34.33 -24.00 12.97
N LYS A 285 33.37 -24.42 12.16
CA LYS A 285 33.28 -24.14 10.71
C LYS A 285 32.38 -22.93 10.41
N PRO A 286 32.66 -22.16 9.34
CA PRO A 286 31.78 -21.08 8.85
C PRO A 286 30.46 -21.62 8.29
N VAL A 287 29.55 -20.72 7.90
CA VAL A 287 28.39 -21.05 7.07
C VAL A 287 28.89 -21.44 5.68
N ILE A 288 28.45 -22.60 5.17
CA ILE A 288 28.87 -23.12 3.86
C ILE A 288 27.70 -23.06 2.88
N ILE A 289 27.92 -22.42 1.72
CA ILE A 289 26.92 -22.16 0.68
C ILE A 289 27.34 -22.85 -0.62
N GLU A 290 26.60 -23.88 -1.03
CA GLU A 290 26.85 -24.65 -2.26
C GLU A 290 26.14 -23.98 -3.45
N LEU A 291 26.89 -23.35 -4.36
CA LEU A 291 26.36 -22.65 -5.53
C LEU A 291 26.24 -23.57 -6.75
N ILE A 292 25.06 -23.60 -7.36
CA ILE A 292 24.81 -24.21 -8.69
C ILE A 292 24.47 -23.15 -9.72
N ASP A 293 24.74 -23.42 -10.98
CA ASP A 293 24.31 -22.55 -12.08
C ASP A 293 22.78 -22.49 -12.18
N ALA A 294 22.22 -21.29 -12.42
CA ALA A 294 20.79 -21.09 -12.48
C ALA A 294 20.10 -21.81 -13.64
N LYS A 295 20.82 -22.05 -14.75
CA LYS A 295 20.29 -22.62 -15.99
C LYS A 295 20.62 -24.11 -16.10
N THR A 296 21.88 -24.51 -15.91
CA THR A 296 22.28 -25.92 -16.07
C THR A 296 22.06 -26.79 -14.82
N LYS A 297 21.95 -26.17 -13.64
CA LYS A 297 21.92 -26.82 -12.31
C LYS A 297 23.18 -27.57 -11.92
N GLU A 298 24.28 -27.39 -12.67
CA GLU A 298 25.58 -27.99 -12.34
C GLU A 298 26.23 -27.24 -11.17
N PRO A 299 27.00 -27.93 -10.28
CA PRO A 299 27.83 -27.29 -9.27
C PRO A 299 28.81 -26.31 -9.90
N LYS A 300 28.89 -25.11 -9.32
CA LYS A 300 29.66 -23.98 -9.87
C LYS A 300 30.72 -23.47 -8.91
N ASP A 301 30.38 -23.33 -7.63
CA ASP A 301 31.28 -22.80 -6.61
C ASP A 301 30.83 -23.18 -5.18
N THR A 302 31.61 -22.82 -4.16
CA THR A 302 31.21 -22.90 -2.76
C THR A 302 31.75 -21.70 -1.98
N VAL A 303 30.86 -20.97 -1.33
CA VAL A 303 31.19 -19.75 -0.57
C VAL A 303 31.13 -20.05 0.93
N GLU A 304 32.14 -19.60 1.68
CA GLU A 304 32.20 -19.69 3.14
C GLU A 304 32.13 -18.29 3.76
N VAL A 305 31.23 -18.09 4.73
CA VAL A 305 30.94 -16.78 5.37
C VAL A 305 30.58 -16.94 6.86
N ASP A 306 30.62 -15.87 7.65
CA ASP A 306 30.20 -15.91 9.06
C ASP A 306 28.68 -16.02 9.21
N ALA A 307 27.93 -15.39 8.29
CA ALA A 307 26.48 -15.40 8.27
C ALA A 307 25.89 -15.41 6.85
N ALA A 308 24.65 -15.87 6.70
CA ALA A 308 23.87 -15.83 5.47
C ALA A 308 22.44 -15.33 5.73
N LEU A 309 22.05 -14.24 5.07
CA LEU A 309 20.69 -13.69 5.06
C LEU A 309 19.89 -14.21 3.86
N ILE A 310 18.80 -14.92 4.15
CA ILE A 310 17.86 -15.42 3.16
C ILE A 310 16.81 -14.33 2.87
N ALA A 311 17.00 -13.61 1.76
CA ALA A 311 16.18 -12.49 1.30
C ALA A 311 15.40 -12.78 0.01
N THR A 312 15.19 -14.07 -0.32
CA THR A 312 14.59 -14.59 -1.56
C THR A 312 13.06 -14.34 -1.71
N GLY A 313 12.54 -13.25 -1.16
CA GLY A 313 11.12 -12.90 -1.15
C GLY A 313 10.36 -13.43 0.06
N ARG A 314 9.03 -13.36 -0.01
CA ARG A 314 8.10 -13.75 1.07
C ARG A 314 7.02 -14.69 0.54
N ALA A 315 6.49 -15.53 1.43
CA ALA A 315 5.43 -16.50 1.14
C ALA A 315 4.15 -16.16 1.93
N PRO A 316 2.96 -16.31 1.33
CA PRO A 316 1.69 -15.96 1.95
C PRO A 316 1.37 -16.88 3.12
N PHE A 317 0.81 -16.32 4.20
CA PHE A 317 0.59 -17.04 5.45
C PHE A 317 -0.84 -17.60 5.54
N THR A 318 -1.09 -18.59 4.67
CA THR A 318 -2.43 -19.15 4.38
C THR A 318 -2.62 -20.60 4.84
N LYS A 319 -1.51 -21.31 5.14
CA LYS A 319 -1.53 -22.73 5.49
C LYS A 319 -2.21 -22.97 6.84
N GLY A 320 -3.29 -23.75 6.82
CA GLY A 320 -4.07 -24.11 8.01
C GLY A 320 -5.25 -23.19 8.32
N LEU A 321 -5.57 -22.23 7.44
CA LEU A 321 -6.74 -21.37 7.59
C LEU A 321 -8.09 -22.08 7.37
N GLY A 322 -8.11 -23.33 6.89
CA GLY A 322 -9.37 -24.02 6.57
C GLY A 322 -9.99 -23.58 5.25
N LEU A 323 -9.19 -23.18 4.26
CA LEU A 323 -9.64 -22.82 2.91
C LEU A 323 -10.26 -24.03 2.18
N GLU A 324 -9.76 -25.22 2.49
CA GLU A 324 -10.31 -26.51 2.10
C GLU A 324 -11.77 -26.73 2.57
N ASN A 325 -12.20 -26.08 3.67
CA ASN A 325 -13.58 -26.18 4.17
C ASN A 325 -14.58 -25.33 3.36
N ILE A 326 -14.10 -24.53 2.41
CA ILE A 326 -14.88 -23.59 1.60
C ILE A 326 -14.53 -23.63 0.10
N ASN A 327 -13.95 -24.74 -0.38
CA ASN A 327 -13.59 -24.97 -1.79
C ASN A 327 -12.53 -24.00 -2.36
N VAL A 328 -11.71 -23.35 -1.53
CA VAL A 328 -10.71 -22.37 -2.00
C VAL A 328 -9.32 -23.02 -2.11
N GLU A 329 -8.84 -23.19 -3.33
CA GLU A 329 -7.45 -23.63 -3.60
C GLU A 329 -6.50 -22.45 -3.76
N THR A 330 -5.28 -22.57 -3.23
CA THR A 330 -4.28 -21.50 -3.24
C THR A 330 -3.33 -21.57 -4.43
N GLN A 331 -3.23 -20.50 -5.23
CA GLN A 331 -2.28 -20.41 -6.33
C GLN A 331 -0.89 -20.04 -5.80
N ARG A 332 0.07 -20.98 -5.86
CA ARG A 332 1.42 -20.85 -5.25
C ARG A 332 1.38 -20.50 -3.73
N GLY A 333 0.28 -20.82 -3.05
CA GLY A 333 0.02 -20.48 -1.65
C GLY A 333 -0.81 -19.20 -1.44
N PHE A 334 -0.97 -18.34 -2.46
CA PHE A 334 -1.79 -17.13 -2.37
C PHE A 334 -3.28 -17.46 -2.53
N VAL A 335 -4.15 -16.71 -1.85
CA VAL A 335 -5.61 -16.82 -2.02
C VAL A 335 -6.02 -16.09 -3.31
N PRO A 336 -6.67 -16.75 -4.28
CA PRO A 336 -7.14 -16.10 -5.51
C PRO A 336 -8.21 -15.04 -5.23
N VAL A 337 -8.07 -13.86 -5.85
CA VAL A 337 -9.07 -12.77 -5.74
C VAL A 337 -9.25 -12.03 -7.07
N ASP A 338 -10.42 -11.42 -7.24
CA ASP A 338 -10.69 -10.45 -8.31
C ASP A 338 -10.17 -9.03 -7.96
N GLU A 339 -10.39 -8.04 -8.84
CA GLU A 339 -9.98 -6.64 -8.58
C GLU A 339 -10.74 -5.96 -7.42
N ARG A 340 -11.81 -6.60 -6.91
CA ARG A 340 -12.58 -6.16 -5.75
C ARG A 340 -12.12 -6.81 -4.44
N MET A 341 -11.05 -7.61 -4.50
CA MET A 341 -10.50 -8.43 -3.42
C MET A 341 -11.44 -9.55 -2.93
N ARG A 342 -12.47 -9.91 -3.71
CA ARG A 342 -13.39 -11.01 -3.40
C ARG A 342 -12.70 -12.33 -3.70
N VAL A 343 -12.82 -13.31 -2.80
CA VAL A 343 -12.16 -14.62 -2.95
C VAL A 343 -12.82 -15.44 -4.06
N ILE A 344 -11.99 -16.10 -4.87
CA ILE A 344 -12.40 -17.01 -5.94
C ILE A 344 -12.14 -18.45 -5.47
N ASP A 345 -13.11 -19.35 -5.70
CA ASP A 345 -13.02 -20.78 -5.39
C ASP A 345 -12.35 -21.61 -6.50
N ALA A 346 -12.15 -22.91 -6.27
CA ALA A 346 -11.52 -23.84 -7.20
C ALA A 346 -12.29 -24.00 -8.53
N ASP A 347 -13.60 -23.77 -8.52
CA ASP A 347 -14.48 -23.82 -9.68
C ASP A 347 -14.56 -22.47 -10.43
N GLY A 348 -13.84 -21.44 -9.96
CA GLY A 348 -13.79 -20.11 -10.55
C GLY A 348 -14.92 -19.16 -10.13
N ASN A 349 -15.72 -19.53 -9.13
CA ASN A 349 -16.83 -18.73 -8.63
C ASN A 349 -16.39 -17.79 -7.49
N LEU A 350 -17.13 -16.71 -7.29
CA LEU A 350 -16.90 -15.80 -6.17
C LEU A 350 -17.50 -16.38 -4.89
N VAL A 351 -16.67 -16.59 -3.86
CA VAL A 351 -17.13 -17.00 -2.54
C VAL A 351 -17.93 -15.86 -1.91
N PRO A 352 -19.24 -16.01 -1.64
CA PRO A 352 -20.04 -14.94 -1.07
C PRO A 352 -19.50 -14.52 0.30
N HIS A 353 -19.49 -13.21 0.55
CA HIS A 353 -19.10 -12.60 1.84
C HIS A 353 -17.64 -12.80 2.27
N LEU A 354 -16.76 -13.32 1.40
CA LEU A 354 -15.35 -13.56 1.71
C LEU A 354 -14.40 -12.75 0.82
N TYR A 355 -13.43 -12.09 1.46
CA TYR A 355 -12.45 -11.21 0.83
C TYR A 355 -11.03 -11.55 1.32
N CYS A 356 -10.00 -11.28 0.52
CA CYS A 356 -8.59 -11.44 0.94
C CYS A 356 -7.72 -10.25 0.51
N ILE A 357 -6.97 -9.67 1.45
CA ILE A 357 -6.20 -8.44 1.26
C ILE A 357 -4.72 -8.59 1.63
N GLY A 358 -3.89 -7.74 1.05
CA GLY A 358 -2.44 -7.67 1.27
C GLY A 358 -1.72 -8.92 0.81
N ASP A 359 -0.57 -9.20 1.44
CA ASP A 359 0.35 -10.25 1.07
C ASP A 359 -0.27 -11.66 0.94
N ALA A 360 -1.41 -11.93 1.58
CA ALA A 360 -2.11 -13.21 1.48
C ALA A 360 -2.76 -13.45 0.10
N ASN A 361 -3.08 -12.38 -0.66
CA ASN A 361 -3.56 -12.47 -2.05
C ASN A 361 -2.43 -12.30 -3.09
N GLY A 362 -1.28 -11.75 -2.69
CA GLY A 362 -0.08 -11.66 -3.52
C GLY A 362 -0.09 -10.60 -4.63
N LYS A 363 -1.18 -9.82 -4.81
CA LYS A 363 -1.26 -8.78 -5.86
C LYS A 363 -0.16 -7.72 -5.71
N LEU A 364 0.03 -7.19 -4.50
CA LEU A 364 1.14 -6.32 -4.12
C LEU A 364 1.46 -6.53 -2.62
N MET A 365 2.66 -7.04 -2.32
CA MET A 365 3.10 -7.36 -0.96
C MET A 365 3.71 -6.13 -0.26
N LEU A 366 2.89 -5.08 -0.11
CA LEU A 366 3.27 -3.79 0.48
C LEU A 366 2.27 -3.37 1.57
N ALA A 367 2.76 -2.83 2.69
CA ALA A 367 1.91 -2.55 3.87
C ALA A 367 0.78 -1.54 3.58
N HIS A 368 1.09 -0.48 2.82
CA HIS A 368 0.11 0.51 2.38
C HIS A 368 -0.83 -0.03 1.29
N ALA A 369 -0.36 -0.94 0.42
CA ALA A 369 -1.23 -1.65 -0.52
C ALA A 369 -2.27 -2.50 0.22
N ALA A 370 -1.84 -3.26 1.24
CA ALA A 370 -2.73 -4.03 2.10
C ALA A 370 -3.78 -3.15 2.81
N SER A 371 -3.39 -1.95 3.28
CA SER A 371 -4.31 -0.97 3.88
C SER A 371 -5.32 -0.43 2.86
N ALA A 372 -4.86 -0.01 1.68
CA ALA A 372 -5.72 0.50 0.61
C ALA A 372 -6.70 -0.57 0.09
N GLN A 373 -6.28 -1.84 0.00
CA GLN A 373 -7.16 -2.96 -0.32
C GLN A 373 -8.21 -3.19 0.77
N GLY A 374 -7.83 -3.10 2.05
CA GLY A 374 -8.77 -3.17 3.17
C GLY A 374 -9.82 -2.05 3.17
N ILE A 375 -9.40 -0.81 2.90
CA ILE A 375 -10.28 0.35 2.72
C ILE A 375 -11.23 0.12 1.53
N SER A 376 -10.71 -0.39 0.39
CA SER A 376 -11.50 -0.71 -0.80
C SER A 376 -12.57 -1.78 -0.54
N VAL A 377 -12.30 -2.78 0.30
CA VAL A 377 -13.33 -3.76 0.70
C VAL A 377 -14.39 -3.09 1.59
N VAL A 378 -13.98 -2.26 2.55
CA VAL A 378 -14.93 -1.62 3.49
C VAL A 378 -15.83 -0.56 2.82
N GLU A 379 -15.38 0.17 1.80
CA GLU A 379 -16.31 1.00 0.98
C GLU A 379 -17.37 0.11 0.29
N GLN A 380 -16.97 -1.04 -0.27
CA GLN A 380 -17.89 -1.99 -0.92
C GLN A 380 -18.89 -2.62 0.05
N LEU A 381 -18.42 -3.05 1.23
CA LEU A 381 -19.30 -3.57 2.30
C LEU A 381 -20.30 -2.52 2.82
N THR A 382 -20.01 -1.24 2.64
CA THR A 382 -20.86 -0.12 3.04
C THR A 382 -21.67 0.48 1.88
N GLY A 383 -21.79 -0.27 0.77
CA GLY A 383 -22.71 0.01 -0.33
C GLY A 383 -22.19 0.98 -1.39
N LYS A 384 -20.90 1.30 -1.40
CA LYS A 384 -20.26 2.11 -2.44
C LYS A 384 -19.44 1.26 -3.40
N ASP A 385 -19.52 1.53 -4.69
CA ASP A 385 -18.54 0.95 -5.60
C ASP A 385 -17.15 1.57 -5.37
N HIS A 386 -16.14 0.72 -5.17
CA HIS A 386 -14.74 1.10 -5.11
C HIS A 386 -13.86 -0.05 -5.62
N VAL A 387 -12.95 0.26 -6.53
CA VAL A 387 -11.90 -0.63 -7.03
C VAL A 387 -10.57 0.12 -6.90
N LEU A 388 -9.56 -0.53 -6.31
CA LEU A 388 -8.26 0.09 -6.08
C LEU A 388 -7.42 0.09 -7.37
N ASN A 389 -6.93 1.26 -7.79
CA ASN A 389 -5.92 1.36 -8.84
C ASN A 389 -4.56 0.86 -8.31
N HIS A 390 -4.22 -0.39 -8.58
CA HIS A 390 -2.96 -0.96 -8.11
C HIS A 390 -1.72 -0.36 -8.81
N LEU A 391 -1.88 0.24 -10.01
CA LEU A 391 -0.78 0.90 -10.72
C LEU A 391 -0.39 2.25 -10.08
N SER A 392 -1.29 2.90 -9.34
CA SER A 392 -0.98 4.14 -8.63
C SER A 392 -0.27 3.93 -7.29
N ILE A 393 -0.06 2.69 -6.86
CA ILE A 393 0.56 2.37 -5.57
C ILE A 393 2.08 2.46 -5.70
N PRO A 394 2.76 3.35 -4.94
CA PRO A 394 4.20 3.50 -5.03
C PRO A 394 4.92 2.37 -4.27
N ALA A 395 6.16 2.12 -4.63
CA ALA A 395 7.09 1.25 -3.92
C ALA A 395 8.41 2.00 -3.68
N ALA A 396 9.10 1.68 -2.59
CA ALA A 396 10.39 2.28 -2.25
C ALA A 396 11.30 1.25 -1.56
N CYS A 397 12.60 1.38 -1.83
CA CYS A 397 13.70 0.67 -1.22
C CYS A 397 14.58 1.71 -0.53
N PHE A 398 14.68 1.64 0.79
CA PHE A 398 15.15 2.75 1.62
C PHE A 398 16.66 2.64 1.89
N THR A 399 17.42 2.45 0.80
CA THR A 399 18.88 2.52 0.78
C THR A 399 19.36 3.98 0.79
N HIS A 400 20.67 4.20 0.91
CA HIS A 400 21.26 5.54 0.78
C HIS A 400 22.17 5.63 -0.46
N PRO A 401 21.78 6.33 -1.56
CA PRO A 401 20.47 6.96 -1.82
C PRO A 401 19.30 5.98 -2.02
N GLU A 402 18.08 6.52 -1.96
CA GLU A 402 16.84 5.74 -2.05
C GLU A 402 16.49 5.36 -3.49
N ILE A 403 15.77 4.25 -3.67
CA ILE A 403 15.13 3.87 -4.94
C ILE A 403 13.61 3.89 -4.73
N SER A 404 12.85 4.52 -5.62
CA SER A 404 11.38 4.45 -5.62
C SER A 404 10.79 4.33 -7.01
N MET A 405 9.55 3.83 -7.09
CA MET A 405 8.82 3.72 -8.35
C MET A 405 7.30 3.64 -8.15
N VAL A 406 6.55 3.95 -9.20
CA VAL A 406 5.10 3.76 -9.30
C VAL A 406 4.73 3.45 -10.75
N GLY A 407 3.66 2.68 -10.97
CA GLY A 407 3.26 2.22 -12.30
C GLY A 407 4.19 1.16 -12.89
N LEU A 408 4.33 1.17 -14.22
CA LEU A 408 5.05 0.18 -15.01
C LEU A 408 6.54 0.52 -15.17
N THR A 409 7.42 -0.49 -15.09
CA THR A 409 8.81 -0.39 -15.58
C THR A 409 8.86 -0.28 -17.11
N GLU A 410 9.98 0.17 -17.70
CA GLU A 410 10.09 0.29 -19.16
C GLU A 410 9.77 -1.01 -19.93
N PRO A 411 10.22 -2.21 -19.51
CA PRO A 411 9.84 -3.47 -20.17
C PRO A 411 8.33 -3.75 -20.09
N GLN A 412 7.71 -3.56 -18.92
CA GLN A 412 6.26 -3.78 -18.74
C GLN A 412 5.41 -2.78 -19.52
N ALA A 413 5.89 -1.53 -19.64
CA ALA A 413 5.25 -0.52 -20.46
C ALA A 413 5.28 -0.88 -21.96
N LYS A 414 6.38 -1.47 -22.44
CA LYS A 414 6.49 -1.99 -23.82
C LYS A 414 5.58 -3.20 -24.06
N GLU A 415 5.59 -4.18 -23.16
CA GLU A 415 4.67 -5.33 -23.23
C GLU A 415 3.20 -4.89 -23.27
N ARG A 416 2.83 -3.89 -22.45
CA ARG A 416 1.50 -3.29 -22.49
C ARG A 416 1.23 -2.58 -23.83
N ALA A 417 2.17 -1.79 -24.32
CA ALA A 417 2.07 -1.02 -25.55
C ALA A 417 1.90 -1.91 -26.81
N GLU A 418 2.71 -2.96 -26.91
CA GLU A 418 2.63 -3.98 -27.96
C GLU A 418 1.28 -4.72 -27.95
N ARG A 419 0.72 -5.00 -26.76
CA ARG A 419 -0.58 -5.66 -26.56
C ARG A 419 -1.78 -4.76 -26.85
N GLU A 420 -1.71 -3.48 -26.47
CA GLU A 420 -2.83 -2.53 -26.54
C GLU A 420 -2.77 -1.59 -27.76
N GLY A 421 -1.71 -1.64 -28.56
CA GLY A 421 -1.58 -0.94 -29.83
C GLY A 421 -1.31 0.56 -29.71
N PHE A 422 -0.44 0.96 -28.77
CA PHE A 422 -0.01 2.36 -28.60
C PHE A 422 1.51 2.49 -28.54
N GLU A 423 2.02 3.71 -28.69
CA GLU A 423 3.45 4.03 -28.53
C GLU A 423 3.77 4.52 -27.11
N ILE A 424 5.02 4.34 -26.67
CA ILE A 424 5.52 4.94 -25.42
C ILE A 424 6.60 5.97 -25.68
N SER A 425 6.78 6.88 -24.72
CA SER A 425 7.86 7.83 -24.69
C SER A 425 8.43 7.95 -23.28
N ILE A 426 9.69 8.38 -23.20
CA ILE A 426 10.45 8.38 -21.95
C ILE A 426 11.11 9.75 -21.77
N ALA A 427 10.82 10.42 -20.66
CA ALA A 427 11.54 11.60 -20.20
C ALA A 427 12.48 11.20 -19.04
N LYS A 428 13.60 11.91 -18.90
CA LYS A 428 14.63 11.63 -17.88
C LYS A 428 15.31 12.92 -17.44
N THR A 429 15.60 13.06 -16.15
CA THR A 429 16.43 14.15 -15.62
C THR A 429 17.26 13.67 -14.42
N SER A 430 18.28 14.43 -14.01
CA SER A 430 19.25 14.02 -12.99
C SER A 430 19.36 15.02 -11.85
N PHE A 431 19.51 14.50 -10.64
CA PHE A 431 19.73 15.29 -9.41
C PHE A 431 20.98 16.19 -9.51
N LYS A 432 21.94 15.90 -10.40
CA LYS A 432 23.13 16.73 -10.65
C LYS A 432 22.83 18.13 -11.18
N ALA A 433 21.63 18.36 -11.75
CA ALA A 433 21.18 19.68 -12.17
C ALA A 433 20.32 20.39 -11.10
N ASN A 434 19.86 19.67 -10.06
CA ASN A 434 18.97 20.21 -9.05
C ASN A 434 19.75 21.01 -7.98
N THR A 435 19.36 22.27 -7.76
CA THR A 435 20.07 23.17 -6.87
C THR A 435 20.03 22.75 -5.40
N LYS A 436 18.94 22.11 -4.94
CA LYS A 436 18.81 21.59 -3.58
C LYS A 436 19.69 20.34 -3.37
N ALA A 437 19.71 19.41 -4.33
CA ALA A 437 20.59 18.24 -4.29
C ALA A 437 22.07 18.63 -4.29
N LEU A 438 22.45 19.64 -5.09
CA LEU A 438 23.79 20.21 -5.08
C LEU A 438 24.14 20.89 -3.75
N ALA A 439 23.20 21.59 -3.12
CA ALA A 439 23.40 22.25 -1.82
C ALA A 439 23.63 21.26 -0.65
N GLU A 440 23.03 20.06 -0.73
CA GLU A 440 23.25 18.96 0.22
C GLU A 440 24.40 18.02 -0.19
N ASN A 441 25.12 18.30 -1.29
CA ASN A 441 26.19 17.46 -1.86
C ASN A 441 25.74 16.04 -2.30
N GLU A 442 24.44 15.85 -2.57
CA GLU A 442 23.81 14.55 -2.85
C GLU A 442 23.20 14.52 -4.26
N GLY A 443 24.04 14.85 -5.25
CA GLY A 443 23.63 14.95 -6.67
C GLY A 443 23.54 13.62 -7.42
N GLU A 444 23.95 12.48 -6.86
CA GLU A 444 23.87 11.19 -7.55
C GLU A 444 22.42 10.68 -7.62
N GLY A 445 21.78 10.87 -8.77
CA GLY A 445 20.41 10.40 -8.98
C GLY A 445 19.89 10.59 -10.41
N LEU A 446 18.79 9.89 -10.69
CA LEU A 446 18.05 9.89 -11.94
C LEU A 446 16.55 9.78 -11.62
N ALA A 447 15.73 10.63 -12.24
CA ALA A 447 14.29 10.44 -12.32
C ALA A 447 13.90 10.13 -13.77
N LYS A 448 12.97 9.20 -13.95
CA LYS A 448 12.55 8.62 -15.23
C LYS A 448 11.03 8.53 -15.28
N LEU A 449 10.43 9.11 -16.30
CA LEU A 449 8.99 9.10 -16.57
C LEU A 449 8.74 8.32 -17.86
N ILE A 450 7.85 7.33 -17.78
CA ILE A 450 7.35 6.55 -18.91
C ILE A 450 5.89 6.96 -19.12
N TYR A 451 5.57 7.44 -20.31
CA TYR A 451 4.27 8.02 -20.62
C TYR A 451 3.86 7.71 -22.06
N ARG A 452 2.58 7.89 -22.35
CA ARG A 452 2.04 7.84 -23.71
C ARG A 452 2.13 9.21 -24.39
N PRO A 453 2.77 9.35 -25.57
CA PRO A 453 2.86 10.63 -26.26
C PRO A 453 1.54 11.02 -26.95
N ASP A 454 0.64 10.07 -27.24
CA ASP A 454 -0.63 10.31 -27.94
C ASP A 454 -1.68 11.02 -27.07
N ASN A 455 -1.66 10.80 -25.74
CA ASN A 455 -2.67 11.33 -24.83
C ASN A 455 -2.12 11.84 -23.47
N GLY A 456 -0.83 11.65 -23.18
CA GLY A 456 -0.20 12.04 -21.92
C GLY A 456 -0.52 11.19 -20.70
N GLU A 457 -1.06 9.97 -20.86
CA GLU A 457 -1.22 8.99 -19.77
C GLU A 457 0.16 8.65 -19.17
N ILE A 458 0.32 8.89 -17.87
CA ILE A 458 1.52 8.48 -17.11
C ILE A 458 1.44 6.97 -16.89
N LEU A 459 2.37 6.22 -17.48
CA LEU A 459 2.42 4.75 -17.37
C LEU A 459 3.25 4.31 -16.16
N GLY A 460 4.28 5.08 -15.80
CA GLY A 460 5.07 4.87 -14.60
C GLY A 460 6.15 5.93 -14.40
N VAL A 461 6.58 6.11 -13.16
CA VAL A 461 7.69 6.99 -12.76
C VAL A 461 8.63 6.21 -11.86
N HIS A 462 9.93 6.38 -12.04
CA HIS A 462 10.99 5.70 -11.31
C HIS A 462 12.06 6.72 -10.93
N ILE A 463 12.51 6.68 -9.67
CA ILE A 463 13.45 7.67 -9.11
C ILE A 463 14.54 6.92 -8.34
N PHE A 464 15.78 7.33 -8.52
CA PHE A 464 16.90 7.01 -7.65
C PHE A 464 17.57 8.30 -7.23
N GLY A 465 17.78 8.51 -5.93
CA GLY A 465 18.36 9.74 -5.37
C GLY A 465 17.88 10.06 -3.95
N MET A 466 18.19 11.26 -3.49
CA MET A 466 17.75 11.76 -2.18
C MET A 466 16.22 11.95 -2.13
N HIS A 467 15.58 11.53 -1.03
CA HIS A 467 14.13 11.63 -0.80
C HIS A 467 13.26 11.02 -1.93
N ALA A 468 13.77 10.03 -2.66
CA ALA A 468 13.02 9.36 -3.72
C ALA A 468 11.70 8.74 -3.19
N ALA A 469 11.69 8.25 -1.95
CA ALA A 469 10.50 7.70 -1.30
C ALA A 469 9.42 8.75 -1.00
N ASP A 470 9.80 10.01 -0.73
CA ASP A 470 8.84 11.11 -0.57
C ASP A 470 8.36 11.64 -1.93
N LEU A 471 9.29 11.88 -2.86
CA LEU A 471 9.03 12.48 -4.18
C LEU A 471 8.03 11.67 -5.01
N ILE A 472 8.10 10.33 -4.96
CA ILE A 472 7.25 9.45 -5.77
C ILE A 472 5.74 9.60 -5.49
N HIS A 473 5.37 10.18 -4.35
CA HIS A 473 3.97 10.39 -3.99
C HIS A 473 3.25 11.37 -4.93
N GLU A 474 3.95 12.32 -5.56
CA GLU A 474 3.35 13.21 -6.56
C GLU A 474 2.91 12.42 -7.81
N ALA A 475 3.83 11.63 -8.38
CA ALA A 475 3.54 10.74 -9.51
C ALA A 475 2.47 9.68 -9.17
N SER A 476 2.49 9.15 -7.95
CA SER A 476 1.47 8.23 -7.43
C SER A 476 0.08 8.87 -7.42
N ASN A 477 -0.04 10.09 -6.87
CA ASN A 477 -1.29 10.83 -6.87
C ASN A 477 -1.76 11.20 -8.29
N ALA A 478 -0.84 11.54 -9.19
CA ALA A 478 -1.15 11.81 -10.60
C ALA A 478 -1.76 10.58 -11.30
N ILE A 479 -1.16 9.39 -11.13
CA ILE A 479 -1.68 8.13 -11.68
C ILE A 479 -2.99 7.71 -10.98
N ALA A 480 -3.16 8.00 -9.69
CA ALA A 480 -4.39 7.71 -8.96
C ALA A 480 -5.59 8.56 -9.46
N LEU A 481 -5.33 9.82 -9.80
CA LEU A 481 -6.34 10.78 -10.28
C LEU A 481 -6.53 10.79 -11.80
N GLY A 482 -5.65 10.10 -12.56
CA GLY A 482 -5.65 10.12 -14.02
C GLY A 482 -5.12 11.41 -14.64
N THR A 483 -4.39 12.22 -13.87
CA THR A 483 -3.76 13.48 -14.31
C THR A 483 -2.79 13.21 -15.46
N ARG A 484 -2.85 14.00 -16.53
CA ARG A 484 -2.02 13.78 -17.72
C ARG A 484 -0.76 14.66 -17.69
N VAL A 485 0.26 14.24 -18.43
CA VAL A 485 1.54 14.95 -18.57
C VAL A 485 1.36 16.42 -18.93
N GLN A 486 0.43 16.74 -19.84
CA GLN A 486 0.14 18.11 -20.25
C GLN A 486 -0.48 18.99 -19.16
N ASP A 487 -1.08 18.40 -18.13
CA ASP A 487 -1.69 19.11 -17.01
C ASP A 487 -0.64 19.34 -15.90
N ILE A 488 0.05 18.27 -15.48
CA ILE A 488 0.99 18.31 -14.34
C ILE A 488 2.26 19.14 -14.62
N LYS A 489 2.69 19.25 -15.88
CA LYS A 489 3.86 20.09 -16.25
C LYS A 489 3.67 21.60 -16.02
N PHE A 490 2.45 22.04 -15.68
CA PHE A 490 2.14 23.41 -15.28
C PHE A 490 1.94 23.57 -13.77
N ALA A 491 2.14 22.52 -12.97
CA ALA A 491 2.18 22.62 -11.51
C ALA A 491 3.36 23.48 -11.06
N VAL A 492 3.14 24.34 -10.05
CA VAL A 492 4.18 25.25 -9.55
C VAL A 492 4.97 24.59 -8.44
N HIS A 493 6.20 24.21 -8.74
CA HIS A 493 7.15 23.66 -7.79
C HIS A 493 7.88 24.77 -7.02
N ALA A 494 8.17 24.53 -5.75
CA ALA A 494 8.89 25.48 -4.90
C ALA A 494 10.40 25.41 -5.16
N HIS A 495 11.07 26.56 -5.17
CA HIS A 495 12.51 26.68 -5.39
C HIS A 495 13.24 27.20 -4.15
N PRO A 496 14.40 26.64 -3.75
CA PRO A 496 15.01 25.40 -4.24
C PRO A 496 14.46 24.16 -3.51
N THR A 497 13.96 23.15 -4.24
CA THR A 497 13.53 21.86 -3.66
C THR A 497 13.90 20.67 -4.55
N LEU A 498 13.86 19.46 -3.98
CA LEU A 498 14.05 18.23 -4.74
C LEU A 498 12.86 17.91 -5.66
N SER A 499 11.66 18.46 -5.40
CA SER A 499 10.48 18.30 -6.26
C SER A 499 10.66 18.94 -7.64
N GLU A 500 11.57 19.90 -7.78
CA GLU A 500 11.99 20.42 -9.10
C GLU A 500 12.60 19.34 -10.01
N VAL A 501 13.03 18.19 -9.46
CA VAL A 501 13.43 17.01 -10.26
C VAL A 501 12.22 16.41 -11.00
N LEU A 502 11.02 16.42 -10.40
CA LEU A 502 9.80 15.99 -11.09
C LEU A 502 9.25 17.08 -12.02
N ASP A 503 9.33 18.34 -11.62
CA ASP A 503 8.99 19.51 -12.44
C ASP A 503 9.67 19.46 -13.83
N GLU A 504 11.01 19.34 -13.83
CA GLU A 504 11.80 19.20 -15.07
C GLU A 504 11.48 17.90 -15.82
N LEU A 505 11.20 16.81 -15.11
CA LEU A 505 10.83 15.52 -15.72
C LEU A 505 9.52 15.62 -16.51
N TYR A 506 8.51 16.32 -15.98
CA TYR A 506 7.23 16.56 -16.65
C TYR A 506 7.37 17.58 -17.79
N LYS A 507 8.19 18.63 -17.62
CA LYS A 507 8.46 19.64 -18.67
C LYS A 507 9.23 19.09 -19.87
N LEU A 508 10.11 18.10 -19.65
CA LEU A 508 10.82 17.39 -20.72
C LEU A 508 9.92 16.43 -21.54
N ALA A 509 8.72 16.11 -21.05
CA ALA A 509 7.82 15.16 -21.69
C ALA A 509 6.97 15.80 -22.80
N LYS A 510 7.15 15.28 -24.02
CA LYS A 510 6.49 15.73 -25.25
C LYS A 510 5.22 14.90 -25.51
N ALA A 511 4.21 15.11 -24.68
CA ALA A 511 2.85 14.64 -24.95
C ALA A 511 2.17 15.61 -25.93
N LEU A 512 1.47 15.05 -26.93
CA LEU A 512 0.74 15.83 -27.95
C LEU A 512 -0.33 16.70 -27.28
N ILE A 513 -0.15 18.01 -27.36
CA ILE A 513 -1.20 18.97 -27.01
C ILE A 513 -2.12 19.08 -28.23
N LEU A 514 -3.45 19.01 -28.03
CA LEU A 514 -4.42 19.26 -29.10
C LEU A 514 -4.16 20.58 -29.85
N TYR A 515 -3.68 21.60 -29.13
CA TYR A 515 -3.24 22.87 -29.69
C TYR A 515 -2.11 22.73 -30.74
N GLU A 516 -1.07 21.92 -30.47
CA GLU A 516 0.03 21.68 -31.41
C GLU A 516 -0.44 20.91 -32.65
N ILE A 517 -1.42 19.99 -32.49
CA ILE A 517 -2.07 19.32 -33.61
C ILE A 517 -2.86 20.33 -34.45
N PHE A 518 -3.63 21.23 -33.82
CA PHE A 518 -4.41 22.25 -34.53
C PHE A 518 -3.54 23.32 -35.21
N GLU A 519 -2.38 23.70 -34.66
CA GLU A 519 -1.39 24.53 -35.35
C GLU A 519 -0.77 23.81 -36.56
N GLN A 520 -0.39 22.53 -36.42
CA GLN A 520 0.11 21.72 -37.54
C GLN A 520 -0.94 21.50 -38.64
N LEU A 521 -2.23 21.50 -38.28
CA LEU A 521 -3.37 21.42 -39.21
C LEU A 521 -3.91 22.80 -39.65
N GLY A 522 -3.30 23.91 -39.22
CA GLY A 522 -3.67 25.27 -39.63
C GLY A 522 -5.08 25.74 -39.23
N CYS A 523 -5.66 25.19 -38.15
CA CYS A 523 -7.00 25.55 -37.69
C CYS A 523 -7.02 26.85 -36.86
N SER A 524 -8.09 27.63 -36.96
CA SER A 524 -8.24 28.89 -36.22
C SER A 524 -8.57 28.67 -34.74
N THR A 525 -8.13 29.60 -33.90
CA THR A 525 -8.29 29.57 -32.43
C THR A 525 -9.75 29.60 -31.94
N GLU A 526 -10.71 29.97 -32.78
CA GLU A 526 -12.14 29.97 -32.44
C GLU A 526 -12.73 28.55 -32.37
N LEU A 527 -12.21 27.58 -33.12
CA LEU A 527 -12.61 26.16 -33.02
C LEU A 527 -12.13 25.51 -31.71
N LEU A 528 -11.10 26.09 -31.09
CA LEU A 528 -10.37 25.51 -29.96
C LEU A 528 -11.22 25.45 -28.67
N VAL A 529 -12.00 26.50 -28.41
CA VAL A 529 -12.82 26.63 -27.18
C VAL A 529 -14.01 25.67 -27.20
N ILE A 530 -14.64 25.51 -28.37
CA ILE A 530 -15.82 24.66 -28.55
C ILE A 530 -15.44 23.18 -28.41
N THR A 531 -14.27 22.78 -28.93
CA THR A 531 -13.83 21.37 -28.93
C THR A 531 -13.33 20.90 -27.55
N ASP A 532 -12.57 21.71 -26.81
CA ASP A 532 -12.12 21.33 -25.46
C ASP A 532 -13.29 21.20 -24.47
N ALA A 533 -14.29 22.09 -24.55
CA ALA A 533 -15.53 21.96 -23.76
C ALA A 533 -16.29 20.65 -24.06
N LEU A 534 -16.49 20.32 -25.36
CA LEU A 534 -17.19 19.10 -25.78
C LEU A 534 -16.46 17.82 -25.32
N VAL A 535 -15.12 17.78 -25.36
CA VAL A 535 -14.34 16.62 -24.90
C VAL A 535 -14.42 16.42 -23.39
N ARG A 536 -14.46 17.51 -22.62
CA ARG A 536 -14.61 17.48 -21.15
C ARG A 536 -16.01 17.02 -20.70
N GLU A 537 -17.08 17.35 -21.42
CA GLU A 537 -18.44 16.86 -21.10
C GLU A 537 -18.76 15.46 -21.67
N ALA A 538 -18.05 15.04 -22.72
CA ALA A 538 -18.16 13.69 -23.28
C ALA A 538 -17.62 12.60 -22.34
N THR A 539 -16.81 12.97 -21.35
CA THR A 539 -16.16 12.03 -20.41
C THR A 539 -16.92 11.83 -19.09
N ILE A 540 -18.14 12.37 -18.93
CA ILE A 540 -19.03 12.12 -17.78
C ILE A 540 -19.97 10.92 -18.09
N PRO A 541 -19.81 9.75 -17.44
CA PRO A 541 -20.34 8.48 -17.96
C PRO A 541 -21.81 8.14 -17.62
N TRP A 542 -22.60 9.07 -17.08
CA TRP A 542 -23.92 8.77 -16.47
C TRP A 542 -25.12 9.61 -16.98
N LEU A 543 -25.01 10.28 -18.14
CA LEU A 543 -26.12 11.08 -18.72
C LEU A 543 -26.47 10.63 -20.16
N PRO A 544 -27.75 10.35 -20.47
CA PRO A 544 -28.20 10.02 -21.83
C PRO A 544 -27.92 11.13 -22.86
N LEU A 545 -27.70 10.73 -24.11
CA LEU A 545 -27.33 11.64 -25.22
C LEU A 545 -28.46 12.58 -25.68
N SER A 546 -29.72 12.30 -25.36
CA SER A 546 -30.89 13.05 -25.87
C SER A 546 -31.01 14.46 -25.30
N ASP A 547 -30.60 14.66 -24.05
CA ASP A 547 -30.92 15.89 -23.32
C ASP A 547 -29.78 16.92 -23.42
N LYS A 548 -28.57 16.47 -23.75
CA LYS A 548 -27.35 17.31 -23.81
C LYS A 548 -27.40 18.39 -24.91
N THR A 549 -28.13 18.19 -26.01
CA THR A 549 -28.00 19.06 -27.19
C THR A 549 -28.62 20.45 -27.03
N ASN A 550 -29.64 20.61 -26.18
CA ASN A 550 -30.31 21.91 -26.03
C ASN A 550 -29.56 22.83 -25.06
N ASP A 551 -29.15 22.34 -23.90
CA ASP A 551 -28.42 23.12 -22.90
C ASP A 551 -27.08 23.64 -23.44
N ILE A 552 -26.39 22.85 -24.28
CA ILE A 552 -25.13 23.25 -24.93
C ILE A 552 -25.33 24.43 -25.91
N GLU A 553 -26.43 24.44 -26.68
CA GLU A 553 -26.72 25.58 -27.57
C GLU A 553 -27.09 26.86 -26.79
N GLU A 554 -27.85 26.75 -25.70
CA GLU A 554 -28.26 27.91 -24.91
C GLU A 554 -27.07 28.50 -24.12
N TYR A 555 -26.22 27.64 -23.54
CA TYR A 555 -24.99 28.07 -22.85
C TYR A 555 -23.99 28.74 -23.80
N ALA A 556 -23.78 28.17 -25.00
CA ALA A 556 -22.88 28.76 -26.01
C ALA A 556 -23.34 30.15 -26.47
N ARG A 557 -24.65 30.37 -26.62
CA ARG A 557 -25.21 31.70 -26.93
C ARG A 557 -24.98 32.70 -25.79
N PHE A 558 -25.22 32.29 -24.54
CA PHE A 558 -25.03 33.12 -23.35
C PHE A 558 -23.58 33.59 -23.19
N GLU A 559 -22.60 32.71 -23.41
CA GLU A 559 -21.16 33.04 -23.36
C GLU A 559 -20.77 34.04 -24.46
N LEU A 560 -21.28 33.87 -25.69
CA LEU A 560 -21.05 34.77 -26.82
C LEU A 560 -21.66 36.17 -26.63
N GLU A 561 -22.87 36.27 -26.10
CA GLU A 561 -23.50 37.56 -25.79
C GLU A 561 -22.78 38.27 -24.62
N SER A 562 -22.39 37.51 -23.60
CA SER A 562 -21.61 38.03 -22.46
C SER A 562 -20.30 38.66 -22.93
N ARG A 563 -19.52 37.97 -23.78
CA ARG A 563 -18.23 38.47 -24.28
C ARG A 563 -18.36 39.68 -25.21
N ARG A 564 -19.45 39.80 -25.98
CA ARG A 564 -19.74 40.99 -26.80
C ARG A 564 -20.00 42.25 -25.98
N SER A 565 -20.40 42.13 -24.72
CA SER A 565 -20.57 43.27 -23.81
C SER A 565 -19.25 43.79 -23.22
N LEU A 566 -18.18 42.99 -23.24
CA LEU A 566 -16.91 43.27 -22.58
C LEU A 566 -15.84 43.86 -23.52
N SER A 567 -16.02 43.78 -24.84
CA SER A 567 -15.01 44.22 -25.81
C SER A 567 -14.99 45.73 -26.10
N THR A 568 -15.48 46.57 -25.18
CA THR A 568 -15.64 48.03 -25.39
C THR A 568 -15.11 48.92 -24.27
N ASP A 569 -14.17 48.46 -23.44
CA ASP A 569 -13.34 49.37 -22.63
C ASP A 569 -11.96 48.79 -22.27
N THR A 570 -11.07 49.64 -21.75
CA THR A 570 -9.73 49.37 -21.20
C THR A 570 -8.66 48.89 -22.19
N GLY A 571 -8.03 49.84 -22.88
CA GLY A 571 -6.65 49.67 -23.32
C GLY A 571 -5.68 49.96 -22.17
N PHE A 572 -4.75 49.05 -21.88
CA PHE A 572 -3.63 49.30 -20.97
C PHE A 572 -2.31 48.73 -21.52
N THR A 573 -1.22 49.46 -21.30
CA THR A 573 0.10 49.17 -21.88
C THR A 573 0.89 48.16 -21.04
N ARG A 574 1.70 47.33 -21.70
CA ARG A 574 2.61 46.36 -21.06
C ARG A 574 3.56 47.01 -20.04
N TYR A 575 3.81 46.26 -18.97
CA TYR A 575 5.15 46.00 -18.44
C TYR A 575 5.35 44.49 -18.32
#